data_AF-A0A4Y3QNG4-F1
#
_entry.id   AF-A0A4Y3QNG4-F1
#
_cell.length_a   1.000
_cell.length_b   1.000
_cell.length_c   1.000
_cell.angle_alpha   90.00
_cell.angle_beta   90.00
_cell.angle_gamma   90.00
#
_symmetry.space_group_name_H-M   'P 1'
#
loop_
_entity.id
_entity.type
_entity.pdbx_description
1 polymer ?
#
loop_
_entity_poly.entity_id
_entity_poly.type
_entity_poly.pdbx_seq_one_letter_code
_entity_poly.pdbx_strand_id
1 'polypeptide(L)'
;MRDDHAQLTALYDAHATPVWRYVVSLTGDHAGADDVVQETLLRAWRTPRVMSDDPATLRSWMYTVARNLVIDEARSARRRHEHPVDELPEVVRDDDTDAMFDALLVEEALATLTPDHRAVIVSAYYGGRSVAQAAEELGIPAGTVKSRLHYAVRALRLALQERGVTR
;
A
#
# COMPACT_ATOMS: atom_id res chain seq x y z
N MET A 1 -17.03 -29.03 9.34
CA MET A 1 -16.87 -28.99 7.87
C MET A 1 -17.96 -28.22 7.13
N ARG A 2 -19.23 -28.64 7.12
CA ARG A 2 -20.27 -27.93 6.31
C ARG A 2 -20.58 -26.52 6.85
N ASP A 3 -20.51 -26.36 8.17
CA ASP A 3 -20.61 -25.08 8.88
C ASP A 3 -19.38 -24.20 8.64
N ASP A 4 -18.17 -24.77 8.76
CA ASP A 4 -16.89 -24.09 8.51
C ASP A 4 -16.83 -23.47 7.11
N HIS A 5 -17.35 -24.17 6.09
CA HIS A 5 -17.47 -23.61 4.74
C HIS A 5 -18.48 -22.45 4.70
N ALA A 6 -19.64 -22.57 5.33
CA ALA A 6 -20.63 -21.48 5.35
C ALA A 6 -20.09 -20.24 6.08
N GLN A 7 -19.31 -20.42 7.15
CA GLN A 7 -18.64 -19.36 7.89
C GLN A 7 -17.48 -18.74 7.12
N LEU A 8 -16.69 -19.53 6.37
CA LEU A 8 -15.63 -19.00 5.50
C LEU A 8 -16.22 -18.23 4.31
N THR A 9 -17.30 -18.73 3.70
CA THR A 9 -18.09 -17.99 2.71
C THR A 9 -18.61 -16.68 3.31
N ALA A 10 -19.20 -16.70 4.50
CA ALA A 10 -19.65 -15.48 5.18
C ALA A 10 -18.51 -14.49 5.49
N LEU A 11 -17.33 -14.96 5.91
CA LEU A 11 -16.15 -14.11 6.14
C LEU A 11 -15.65 -13.48 4.83
N TYR A 12 -15.61 -14.27 3.75
CA TYR A 12 -15.21 -13.81 2.42
C TYR A 12 -16.20 -12.77 1.88
N ASP A 13 -17.49 -13.11 1.83
CA ASP A 13 -18.58 -12.27 1.35
C ASP A 13 -18.68 -10.94 2.13
N ALA A 14 -18.30 -10.93 3.42
CA ALA A 14 -18.36 -9.74 4.28
C ALA A 14 -17.06 -8.91 4.36
N HIS A 15 -15.88 -9.46 4.01
CA HIS A 15 -14.59 -8.80 4.25
C HIS A 15 -13.56 -8.86 3.12
N ALA A 16 -13.69 -9.74 2.12
CA ALA A 16 -12.74 -9.82 1.01
C ALA A 16 -12.64 -8.48 0.26
N THR A 17 -13.77 -8.01 -0.26
CA THR A 17 -13.83 -6.78 -1.08
C THR A 17 -13.42 -5.51 -0.32
N PRO A 18 -13.82 -5.27 0.95
CA PRO A 18 -13.32 -4.13 1.72
C PRO A 18 -11.79 -4.12 1.89
N VAL A 19 -11.20 -5.27 2.23
CA VAL A 19 -9.76 -5.40 2.46
C VAL A 19 -8.97 -5.13 1.18
N TRP A 20 -9.45 -5.69 0.05
CA TRP A 20 -8.86 -5.51 -1.28
C TRP A 20 -8.66 -4.05 -1.67
N ARG A 21 -9.68 -3.23 -1.41
CA ARG A 21 -9.68 -1.81 -1.79
C ARG A 21 -8.62 -1.00 -1.06
N TYR A 22 -8.42 -1.31 0.22
CA TYR A 22 -7.44 -0.64 1.06
C TYR A 22 -6.01 -1.09 0.74
N VAL A 23 -5.85 -2.35 0.36
CA VAL A 23 -4.62 -2.96 -0.16
C VAL A 23 -4.16 -2.23 -1.41
N VAL A 24 -4.98 -2.16 -2.46
CA VAL A 24 -4.67 -1.38 -3.68
C VAL A 24 -4.32 0.08 -3.37
N SER A 25 -4.98 0.71 -2.39
CA SER A 25 -4.80 2.14 -2.07
C SER A 25 -3.41 2.56 -1.58
N LEU A 26 -2.55 1.58 -1.30
CA LEU A 26 -1.23 1.73 -0.67
C LEU A 26 -0.10 1.20 -1.57
N THR A 27 -0.41 0.31 -2.53
CA THR A 27 0.51 -0.20 -3.58
C THR A 27 0.34 0.46 -4.94
N GLY A 28 -0.90 0.63 -5.39
CA GLY A 28 -1.25 0.74 -6.82
C GLY A 28 -1.41 -0.61 -7.55
N ASP A 29 -0.79 -1.68 -7.05
CA ASP A 29 -0.83 -3.04 -7.62
C ASP A 29 -2.18 -3.73 -7.33
N HIS A 30 -2.95 -3.97 -8.39
CA HIS A 30 -4.26 -4.63 -8.36
C HIS A 30 -4.17 -6.16 -8.43
N ALA A 31 -3.13 -6.70 -9.07
CA ALA A 31 -2.95 -8.16 -9.19
C ALA A 31 -2.43 -8.74 -7.86
N GLY A 32 -1.45 -8.06 -7.24
CA GLY A 32 -0.98 -8.39 -5.90
C GLY A 32 -2.05 -8.19 -4.81
N ALA A 33 -3.15 -7.48 -5.09
CA ALA A 33 -4.17 -7.21 -4.10
C ALA A 33 -5.08 -8.41 -3.78
N ASP A 34 -5.39 -9.25 -4.76
CA ASP A 34 -6.18 -10.47 -4.53
C ASP A 34 -5.45 -11.48 -3.65
N ASP A 35 -4.12 -11.62 -3.81
CA ASP A 35 -3.28 -12.47 -2.96
C ASP A 35 -3.23 -11.95 -1.52
N VAL A 36 -3.04 -10.65 -1.35
CA VAL A 36 -3.02 -10.00 -0.03
C VAL A 36 -4.36 -10.14 0.70
N VAL A 37 -5.48 -10.14 0.00
CA VAL A 37 -6.81 -10.35 0.57
C VAL A 37 -7.02 -11.79 1.01
N GLN A 38 -6.69 -12.75 0.15
CA GLN A 38 -6.78 -14.16 0.49
C GLN A 38 -5.96 -14.46 1.75
N GLU A 39 -4.73 -13.97 1.83
CA GLU A 39 -3.88 -14.13 3.01
C GLU A 39 -4.42 -13.37 4.24
N THR A 40 -5.04 -12.19 4.07
CA THR A 40 -5.70 -11.48 5.18
C THR A 40 -6.88 -12.27 5.75
N LEU A 41 -7.73 -12.83 4.89
CA LEU A 41 -8.90 -13.62 5.30
C LEU A 41 -8.48 -14.96 5.93
N LEU A 42 -7.44 -15.61 5.41
CA LEU A 42 -6.85 -16.82 6.02
C LEU A 42 -6.32 -16.53 7.43
N ARG A 43 -5.74 -15.34 7.66
CA ARG A 43 -5.27 -14.90 8.99
C ARG A 43 -6.42 -14.56 9.94
N ALA A 44 -7.48 -13.91 9.44
CA ALA A 44 -8.71 -13.72 10.20
C ALA A 44 -9.29 -15.08 10.62
N TRP A 45 -9.48 -15.99 9.66
CA TRP A 45 -10.02 -17.34 9.86
C TRP A 45 -9.26 -18.16 10.91
N ARG A 46 -7.93 -18.04 10.95
CA ARG A 46 -7.08 -18.74 11.93
C ARG A 46 -7.01 -18.06 13.30
N THR A 47 -7.73 -16.97 13.53
CA THR A 47 -7.68 -16.18 14.77
C THR A 47 -9.07 -16.10 15.43
N PRO A 48 -9.49 -17.12 16.19
CA PRO A 48 -10.88 -17.24 16.67
C PRO A 48 -11.37 -16.05 17.50
N ARG A 49 -10.48 -15.41 18.26
CA ARG A 49 -10.82 -14.22 19.06
C ARG A 49 -11.23 -13.03 18.20
N VAL A 50 -10.50 -12.77 17.11
CA VAL A 50 -10.82 -11.64 16.23
C VAL A 50 -12.04 -11.98 15.35
N MET A 51 -12.23 -13.26 15.00
CA MET A 51 -13.48 -13.71 14.39
C MET A 51 -14.71 -13.57 15.31
N SER A 52 -14.52 -13.65 16.63
CA SER A 52 -15.57 -13.45 17.63
C SER A 52 -15.78 -11.99 18.03
N ASP A 53 -14.88 -11.09 17.62
CA ASP A 53 -15.11 -9.65 17.73
C ASP A 53 -16.24 -9.24 16.76
N ASP A 54 -16.80 -8.05 16.96
CA ASP A 54 -17.78 -7.52 16.02
C ASP A 54 -17.15 -7.30 14.62
N PRO A 55 -17.94 -7.34 13.53
CA PRO A 55 -17.41 -7.20 12.18
C PRO A 55 -16.63 -5.90 11.90
N ALA A 56 -16.82 -4.81 12.65
CA ALA A 56 -16.07 -3.58 12.45
C ALA A 56 -14.67 -3.66 13.08
N THR A 57 -14.56 -4.18 14.30
CA THR A 57 -13.26 -4.43 14.98
C THR A 57 -12.41 -5.42 14.18
N LEU A 58 -13.01 -6.53 13.75
CA LEU A 58 -12.40 -7.52 12.87
C LEU A 58 -11.93 -6.90 11.53
N ARG A 59 -12.72 -5.99 10.94
CA ARG A 59 -12.34 -5.30 9.69
C ARG A 59 -11.21 -4.28 9.90
N SER A 60 -11.17 -3.56 11.02
CA SER A 60 -10.06 -2.65 11.37
C SER A 60 -8.74 -3.41 11.59
N TRP A 61 -8.83 -4.56 12.26
CA TRP A 61 -7.72 -5.51 12.36
C TRP A 61 -7.28 -6.02 10.99
N MET A 62 -8.22 -6.41 10.12
CA MET A 62 -7.88 -6.83 8.76
C MET A 62 -7.28 -5.72 7.92
N TYR A 63 -7.74 -4.47 8.02
CA TYR A 63 -7.06 -3.34 7.39
C TYR A 63 -5.66 -3.19 7.95
N THR A 64 -5.44 -3.30 9.26
CA THR A 64 -4.09 -3.29 9.82
C THR A 64 -3.22 -4.41 9.21
N VAL A 65 -3.72 -5.65 9.13
CA VAL A 65 -3.03 -6.80 8.52
C VAL A 65 -2.73 -6.58 7.04
N ALA A 66 -3.71 -6.15 6.26
CA ALA A 66 -3.59 -6.00 4.83
C ALA A 66 -2.75 -4.78 4.46
N ARG A 67 -2.75 -3.73 5.30
CA ARG A 67 -1.81 -2.61 5.23
C ARG A 67 -0.39 -3.10 5.26
N ASN A 68 -0.13 -4.01 6.20
CA ASN A 68 1.19 -4.56 6.42
C ASN A 68 1.57 -5.35 5.18
N LEU A 69 0.72 -6.31 4.76
CA LEU A 69 0.92 -7.13 3.57
C LEU A 69 1.10 -6.35 2.25
N VAL A 70 0.57 -5.14 2.16
CA VAL A 70 0.67 -4.33 0.94
C VAL A 70 1.77 -3.27 1.02
N ILE A 71 2.09 -2.81 2.22
CA ILE A 71 3.41 -2.25 2.47
C ILE A 71 4.48 -3.32 2.26
N ASP A 72 4.16 -4.62 2.38
CA ASP A 72 5.02 -5.75 2.01
C ASP A 72 5.06 -6.01 0.48
N GLU A 73 3.96 -5.79 -0.27
CA GLU A 73 3.93 -5.96 -1.74
C GLU A 73 4.33 -4.70 -2.53
N ALA A 74 4.15 -3.47 -2.03
CA ALA A 74 4.78 -2.26 -2.58
C ALA A 74 6.28 -2.23 -2.27
N ARG A 75 6.73 -2.97 -1.23
CA ARG A 75 8.14 -3.34 -1.08
C ARG A 75 8.58 -4.41 -2.09
N SER A 76 7.66 -5.02 -2.85
CA SER A 76 7.87 -6.19 -3.70
C SER A 76 7.81 -5.91 -5.20
N ALA A 77 6.76 -5.28 -5.72
CA ALA A 77 6.62 -4.90 -7.13
C ALA A 77 7.77 -4.02 -7.62
N ARG A 78 8.22 -3.14 -6.72
CA ARG A 78 9.38 -2.26 -6.87
C ARG A 78 10.72 -2.95 -7.02
N ARG A 79 10.80 -4.22 -6.63
CA ARG A 79 11.97 -5.08 -6.86
C ARG A 79 11.96 -5.66 -8.28
N ARG A 80 10.90 -5.45 -9.07
CA ARG A 80 10.67 -6.08 -10.38
C ARG A 80 10.85 -5.13 -11.56
N HIS A 81 10.51 -3.85 -11.42
CA HIS A 81 10.15 -3.07 -12.61
C HIS A 81 11.25 -2.26 -13.31
N GLU A 82 12.42 -1.88 -12.76
CA GLU A 82 13.26 -0.72 -13.26
C GLU A 82 13.88 -0.80 -14.68
N HIS A 83 13.31 -1.60 -15.59
CA HIS A 83 13.43 -1.51 -17.05
C HIS A 83 12.04 -1.69 -17.75
N PRO A 84 11.77 -1.05 -18.90
CA PRO A 84 10.48 -0.35 -19.18
C PRO A 84 9.48 -1.06 -20.13
N VAL A 85 8.22 -0.57 -20.20
CA VAL A 85 7.24 -0.79 -21.30
C VAL A 85 6.21 0.36 -21.47
N ASP A 86 6.38 1.21 -22.48
CA ASP A 86 5.36 1.82 -23.37
C ASP A 86 3.83 1.71 -23.06
N GLU A 87 3.13 2.85 -22.92
CA GLU A 87 1.92 3.14 -23.76
C GLU A 87 2.33 3.40 -25.25
N LEU A 88 1.42 3.67 -26.19
CA LEU A 88 0.69 2.63 -26.90
C LEU A 88 1.01 2.64 -28.42
N PRO A 89 0.96 1.49 -29.12
CA PRO A 89 1.03 1.45 -30.59
C PRO A 89 -0.26 2.03 -31.21
N GLU A 90 -0.25 2.79 -32.32
CA GLU A 90 0.76 2.91 -33.38
C GLU A 90 1.19 4.36 -33.69
N VAL A 91 1.86 5.00 -32.74
CA VAL A 91 3.20 5.58 -33.00
C VAL A 91 4.04 5.09 -31.84
N VAL A 92 5.24 4.54 -32.06
CA VAL A 92 6.16 4.31 -30.93
C VAL A 92 6.64 5.70 -30.48
N ARG A 93 6.00 6.25 -29.45
CA ARG A 93 6.23 7.60 -28.92
C ARG A 93 7.20 7.52 -27.75
N ASP A 94 8.26 8.33 -27.79
CA ASP A 94 9.23 8.47 -26.68
C ASP A 94 8.53 8.69 -25.31
N ASP A 95 7.45 9.49 -25.29
CA ASP A 95 6.69 9.86 -24.07
C ASP A 95 6.31 8.67 -23.17
N ASP A 96 6.05 7.50 -23.77
CA ASP A 96 5.29 6.45 -23.14
C ASP A 96 6.17 5.39 -22.43
N THR A 97 7.34 5.08 -23.00
CA THR A 97 8.44 4.41 -22.28
C THR A 97 8.96 5.28 -21.15
N ASP A 98 9.09 6.60 -21.38
CA ASP A 98 9.48 7.56 -20.35
C ASP A 98 8.47 7.58 -19.19
N ALA A 99 7.17 7.51 -19.46
CA ALA A 99 6.15 7.42 -18.41
C ALA A 99 6.25 6.14 -17.56
N MET A 100 6.58 4.98 -18.16
CA MET A 100 6.79 3.77 -17.35
C MET A 100 8.11 3.84 -16.57
N PHE A 101 9.18 4.42 -17.14
CA PHE A 101 10.42 4.75 -16.43
C PHE A 101 10.20 5.77 -15.30
N ASP A 102 9.31 6.75 -15.46
CA ASP A 102 8.98 7.74 -14.44
C ASP A 102 8.09 7.13 -13.35
N ALA A 103 7.09 6.33 -13.71
CA ALA A 103 6.32 5.54 -12.74
C ALA A 103 7.25 4.63 -11.92
N LEU A 104 8.34 4.19 -12.53
CA LEU A 104 9.42 3.45 -11.91
C LEU A 104 10.33 4.26 -11.04
N LEU A 105 10.86 5.38 -11.52
CA LEU A 105 11.68 6.33 -10.80
C LEU A 105 10.90 6.95 -9.62
N VAL A 106 9.57 7.05 -9.74
CA VAL A 106 8.65 7.49 -8.70
C VAL A 106 8.26 6.33 -7.78
N GLU A 107 8.13 5.09 -8.26
CA GLU A 107 8.25 3.91 -7.41
C GLU A 107 9.58 4.03 -6.64
N GLU A 108 10.74 3.67 -7.21
CA GLU A 108 12.13 3.91 -6.74
C GLU A 108 12.28 5.02 -5.69
N ALA A 109 12.00 6.27 -6.05
CA ALA A 109 12.11 7.41 -5.16
C ALA A 109 11.20 7.28 -3.94
N LEU A 110 9.94 6.85 -4.08
CA LEU A 110 9.02 6.69 -2.97
C LEU A 110 9.40 5.53 -1.98
N ALA A 111 10.52 4.79 -2.14
CA ALA A 111 11.07 3.87 -1.10
C ALA A 111 12.34 4.37 -0.45
N THR A 112 12.94 5.44 -0.96
CA THR A 112 13.91 6.24 -0.19
C THR A 112 13.29 6.76 1.12
N LEU A 113 11.98 6.62 1.25
CA LEU A 113 11.13 6.96 2.37
C LEU A 113 10.91 5.75 3.30
N THR A 114 11.20 5.93 4.58
CA THR A 114 11.01 4.89 5.62
C THR A 114 9.53 4.50 5.72
N PRO A 115 9.11 3.25 5.98
CA PRO A 115 7.70 2.85 6.07
C PRO A 115 6.85 3.47 7.20
N ASP A 116 7.37 4.51 7.86
CA ASP A 116 6.70 5.34 8.85
C ASP A 116 6.73 6.83 8.44
N HIS A 117 7.74 7.21 7.64
CA HIS A 117 7.64 8.18 6.54
C HIS A 117 6.86 7.66 5.34
N ARG A 118 6.29 6.43 5.38
CA ARG A 118 5.78 5.69 4.23
C ARG A 118 5.00 4.42 4.64
N ALA A 119 4.16 4.34 5.68
CA ALA A 119 3.36 5.30 6.45
C ALA A 119 3.20 6.72 5.97
N VAL A 120 3.87 7.73 6.51
CA VAL A 120 3.59 9.13 6.13
C VAL A 120 4.06 9.51 4.71
N ILE A 121 4.10 8.52 3.80
CA ILE A 121 4.03 8.47 2.34
C ILE A 121 3.11 7.27 1.93
N VAL A 122 3.38 5.95 2.09
CA VAL A 122 2.31 4.92 1.94
C VAL A 122 1.35 5.03 3.11
N SER A 123 0.26 5.78 2.97
CA SER A 123 -0.49 6.49 4.04
C SER A 123 -0.06 7.92 4.42
N ALA A 124 0.46 8.74 3.50
CA ALA A 124 0.23 10.20 3.43
C ALA A 124 0.40 10.79 2.00
N TYR A 125 1.06 10.03 1.12
CA TYR A 125 1.29 10.29 -0.30
C TYR A 125 0.80 9.09 -1.15
N TYR A 126 1.29 7.85 -1.00
CA TYR A 126 0.49 6.63 -1.34
C TYR A 126 -0.57 6.30 -0.25
N GLY A 127 -1.28 7.30 0.27
CA GLY A 127 -2.42 7.03 1.17
C GLY A 127 -2.86 8.18 2.08
N GLY A 128 -2.42 9.42 1.80
CA GLY A 128 -3.05 10.68 2.25
C GLY A 128 -3.08 11.06 3.75
N ARG A 129 -3.06 10.11 4.70
CA ARG A 129 -3.30 10.35 6.13
C ARG A 129 -2.52 11.53 6.70
N SER A 130 -3.26 12.46 7.31
CA SER A 130 -2.70 13.68 7.85
C SER A 130 -1.82 13.46 9.07
N VAL A 131 -1.25 14.57 9.54
CA VAL A 131 -0.38 14.65 10.70
C VAL A 131 -0.98 14.08 11.98
N ALA A 132 -2.28 14.26 12.23
CA ALA A 132 -2.93 13.68 13.42
C ALA A 132 -3.51 12.27 13.18
N GLN A 133 -3.65 11.86 11.91
CA GLN A 133 -4.37 10.64 11.52
C GLN A 133 -3.43 9.50 11.12
N ALA A 134 -2.34 9.77 10.41
CA ALA A 134 -1.19 8.89 10.46
C ALA A 134 -0.60 8.84 11.88
N ALA A 135 -1.01 9.75 12.77
CA ALA A 135 -0.82 9.55 14.19
C ALA A 135 -1.76 8.44 14.70
N GLU A 136 -3.06 8.69 14.80
CA GLU A 136 -4.06 7.75 15.32
C GLU A 136 -4.04 6.35 14.64
N GLU A 137 -4.03 6.31 13.31
CA GLU A 137 -4.06 5.11 12.45
C GLU A 137 -2.68 4.41 12.30
N LEU A 138 -1.63 4.94 12.95
CA LEU A 138 -0.38 4.23 13.26
C LEU A 138 -0.13 4.11 14.77
N GLY A 139 -1.05 4.59 15.61
CA GLY A 139 -0.90 4.66 17.07
C GLY A 139 0.19 5.62 17.58
N ILE A 140 0.58 6.66 16.85
CA ILE A 140 1.66 7.62 17.21
C ILE A 140 1.15 9.06 17.44
N PRO A 141 1.97 10.00 17.97
CA PRO A 141 1.54 11.40 18.21
C PRO A 141 1.65 12.33 17.00
N ALA A 142 0.79 13.36 16.95
CA ALA A 142 0.68 14.25 15.79
C ALA A 142 1.97 15.03 15.46
N GLY A 143 2.66 15.61 16.46
CA GLY A 143 3.93 16.32 16.23
C GLY A 143 4.98 15.43 15.53
N THR A 144 4.97 14.14 15.82
CA THR A 144 5.86 13.12 15.25
C THR A 144 5.59 12.91 13.76
N VAL A 145 4.35 12.92 13.28
CA VAL A 145 4.09 12.84 11.83
C VAL A 145 4.55 14.12 11.11
N LYS A 146 4.42 15.29 11.76
CA LYS A 146 4.70 16.58 11.11
C LYS A 146 6.16 16.76 10.75
N SER A 147 7.05 16.44 11.70
CA SER A 147 8.50 16.38 11.44
C SER A 147 8.82 15.29 10.40
N ARG A 148 8.19 14.13 10.53
CA ARG A 148 8.35 13.00 9.60
C ARG A 148 8.05 13.37 8.14
N LEU A 149 6.87 13.93 7.83
CA LEU A 149 6.52 14.40 6.46
C LEU A 149 7.58 15.34 5.88
N HIS A 150 8.03 16.30 6.69
CA HIS A 150 8.93 17.36 6.24
C HIS A 150 10.31 16.82 5.79
N TYR A 151 10.88 15.87 6.54
CA TYR A 151 12.15 15.25 6.15
C TYR A 151 11.97 14.24 5.00
N ALA A 152 10.84 13.53 4.94
CA ALA A 152 10.49 12.61 3.85
C ALA A 152 10.51 13.31 2.47
N VAL A 153 9.80 14.42 2.31
CA VAL A 153 9.72 15.15 1.03
C VAL A 153 11.07 15.70 0.57
N ARG A 154 11.90 16.19 1.50
CA ARG A 154 13.22 16.72 1.16
C ARG A 154 14.16 15.61 0.67
N ALA A 155 14.07 14.42 1.27
CA ALA A 155 14.83 13.24 0.84
C ALA A 155 14.41 12.78 -0.57
N LEU A 156 13.10 12.64 -0.80
CA LEU A 156 12.51 12.35 -2.13
C LEU A 156 13.08 13.26 -3.23
N ARG A 157 13.11 14.57 -2.94
CA ARG A 157 13.42 15.59 -3.94
C ARG A 157 14.89 15.59 -4.34
N LEU A 158 15.79 15.42 -3.38
CA LEU A 158 17.22 15.25 -3.67
C LEU A 158 17.45 13.95 -4.47
N ALA A 159 16.79 12.86 -4.07
CA ALA A 159 16.94 11.54 -4.69
C ALA A 159 16.48 11.48 -6.15
N LEU A 160 15.47 12.27 -6.54
CA LEU A 160 15.06 12.44 -7.94
C LEU A 160 16.03 13.35 -8.72
N GLN A 161 16.46 14.47 -8.13
CA GLN A 161 17.37 15.43 -8.79
C GLN A 161 18.74 14.83 -9.14
N GLU A 162 19.31 14.00 -8.26
CA GLU A 162 20.58 13.31 -8.51
C GLU A 162 20.46 12.22 -9.59
N ARG A 163 19.25 11.75 -9.89
CA ARG A 163 18.93 10.79 -10.98
C ARG A 163 18.68 11.47 -12.34
N GLY A 164 19.10 12.73 -12.49
CA GLY A 164 18.94 13.47 -13.74
C GLY A 164 17.55 14.10 -13.95
N VAL A 165 16.58 13.81 -13.07
CA VAL A 165 15.25 14.44 -13.05
C VAL A 165 15.40 15.89 -12.60
N THR A 166 15.83 16.73 -13.55
CA THR A 166 16.17 18.13 -13.33
C THR A 166 14.89 18.96 -13.35
N ARG A 167 14.81 19.92 -12.43
CA ARG A 167 13.58 20.66 -12.08
C ARG A 167 13.08 21.61 -13.16
#